data_AF-A0A0M1J595-F1
#
_entry.id   AF-A0A0M1J595-F1
#
_cell.length_a   1.000
_cell.length_b   1.000
_cell.length_c   1.000
_cell.angle_alpha   90.00
_cell.angle_beta   90.00
_cell.angle_gamma   90.00
#
_symmetry.space_group_name_H-M   'P 1'
#
loop_
_entity.id
_entity.type
_entity.pdbx_description
1 polymer ?
#
loop_
_entity_poly.entity_id
_entity_poly.type
_entity_poly.pdbx_seq_one_letter_code
_entity_poly.pdbx_strand_id
1 'polypeptide(L)'
;MVQITVELLEFTYAISPYVNSVITSIYAKFYYLLNIFRSSIIQAPDWVSWLLVVGLVLAGLGLMWQGLARRSLLVKLDALDLDPDNPLHLSGRDKDLDALVAATVFRPLVFLEGEAGVGKTALIKSGLIPKLQQSVPDSGLIPLYINCYPEDWDQGLYQRLTLAIWYEITTLHLHKLQLQSFAELEAWLAERPEDQGILQHLQHALGQRLLIIFDQFEDYLTIQHQHFIIDGRWLTNKELISTNQFWREVNEELERKTIHCLFVTRRRWTMALDALRFRPPVLRTLSLVAADAIGDLLTKLTAPQTLDASKQQVIISHPNAGWIALRDLLIQDLTNQGRILPIHARVAFKGLTILSELSIGTYEVIGRLEGLEREYIHTSMAQAAKAARISIAQVRNILMTMVDETVPLMAKAKTASTGRISTLTKIDLKRVQRALLALTQSGLVRSGLLDPQTESQCSWTLHHDYLARLIITTHRYAARWQRFLQARSHTFYTV
;
A
#
# COMPACT_ATOMS: atom_id res chain seq x y z
N MET A 1 45.37 10.76 3.11
CA MET A 1 44.58 11.74 3.91
C MET A 1 45.13 13.15 3.76
N VAL A 2 46.45 13.37 3.83
CA VAL A 2 47.10 14.69 3.66
C VAL A 2 46.92 15.30 2.25
N GLN A 3 46.88 14.48 1.20
CA GLN A 3 46.77 14.96 -0.18
C GLN A 3 45.35 15.47 -0.56
N ILE A 4 44.30 14.89 0.05
CA ILE A 4 42.90 15.31 -0.15
C ILE A 4 42.62 16.63 0.57
N THR A 5 43.27 16.89 1.71
CA THR A 5 43.15 18.16 2.45
C THR A 5 43.81 19.34 1.73
N VAL A 6 44.83 19.11 0.90
CA VAL A 6 45.50 20.17 0.13
C VAL A 6 44.67 20.55 -1.10
N GLU A 7 44.10 19.57 -1.82
CA GLU A 7 43.21 19.84 -2.96
C GLU A 7 41.89 20.55 -2.54
N LEU A 8 41.35 20.21 -1.36
CA LEU A 8 40.19 20.91 -0.81
C LEU A 8 40.52 22.35 -0.39
N LEU A 9 41.72 22.60 0.15
CA LEU A 9 42.16 23.96 0.50
C LEU A 9 42.37 24.83 -0.74
N GLU A 10 43.00 24.29 -1.79
CA GLU A 10 43.21 25.00 -3.06
C GLU A 10 41.88 25.28 -3.78
N PHE A 11 40.92 24.36 -3.73
CA PHE A 11 39.59 24.58 -4.28
C PHE A 11 38.80 25.67 -3.53
N THR A 12 38.89 25.71 -2.19
CA THR A 12 38.29 26.81 -1.40
C THR A 12 38.97 28.16 -1.62
N TYR A 13 40.30 28.19 -1.85
CA TYR A 13 41.03 29.42 -2.16
C TYR A 13 40.72 29.94 -3.57
N ALA A 14 40.45 29.05 -4.53
CA ALA A 14 40.08 29.41 -5.90
C ALA A 14 38.63 29.94 -6.03
N ILE A 15 37.70 29.46 -5.21
CA ILE A 15 36.28 29.89 -5.25
C ILE A 15 36.05 31.20 -4.48
N SER A 16 36.82 31.44 -3.43
CA SER A 16 36.74 32.65 -2.58
C SER A 16 36.73 33.98 -3.37
N PRO A 17 37.66 34.25 -4.31
CA PRO A 17 37.64 35.49 -5.08
C PRO A 17 36.45 35.59 -6.05
N TYR A 18 35.92 34.47 -6.54
CA TYR A 18 34.76 34.46 -7.44
C TYR A 18 33.46 34.75 -6.67
N VAL A 19 33.32 34.17 -5.48
CA VAL A 19 32.18 34.45 -4.57
C VAL A 19 32.25 35.90 -4.07
N ASN A 20 33.43 36.39 -3.69
CA ASN A 20 33.60 37.79 -3.30
C ASN A 20 33.30 38.76 -4.46
N SER A 21 33.71 38.43 -5.69
CA SER A 21 33.39 39.20 -6.90
C SER A 21 31.89 39.26 -7.18
N VAL A 22 31.17 38.13 -7.05
CA VAL A 22 29.72 38.09 -7.21
C VAL A 22 29.02 38.87 -6.10
N ILE A 23 29.45 38.72 -4.85
CA ILE A 23 28.89 39.46 -3.71
C ILE A 23 29.14 40.96 -3.86
N THR A 24 30.35 41.39 -4.23
CA THR A 24 30.65 42.82 -4.46
C THR A 24 29.91 43.37 -5.68
N SER A 25 29.71 42.59 -6.73
CA SER A 25 28.89 42.97 -7.89
C SER A 25 27.41 43.14 -7.53
N ILE A 26 26.86 42.22 -6.72
CA ILE A 26 25.50 42.32 -6.19
C ILE A 26 25.39 43.53 -5.26
N TYR A 27 26.36 43.74 -4.37
CA TYR A 27 26.37 44.86 -3.43
C TYR A 27 26.47 46.20 -4.16
N ALA A 28 27.32 46.31 -5.19
CA ALA A 28 27.45 47.50 -6.00
C ALA A 28 26.18 47.81 -6.81
N LYS A 29 25.55 46.78 -7.41
CA LYS A 29 24.26 46.94 -8.11
C LYS A 29 23.13 47.32 -7.17
N PHE A 30 23.08 46.70 -5.99
CA PHE A 30 22.08 47.01 -4.97
C PHE A 30 22.28 48.43 -4.42
N TYR A 31 23.52 48.83 -4.12
CA TYR A 31 23.87 50.17 -3.67
C TYR A 31 23.54 51.23 -4.74
N TYR A 32 23.84 50.95 -6.01
CA TYR A 32 23.49 51.82 -7.13
C TYR A 32 21.97 51.98 -7.28
N LEU A 33 21.21 50.88 -7.21
CA LEU A 33 19.75 50.90 -7.20
C LEU A 33 19.18 51.67 -6.01
N LEU A 34 19.76 51.49 -4.81
CA LEU A 34 19.36 52.22 -3.61
C LEU A 34 19.65 53.71 -3.72
N ASN A 35 20.76 54.09 -4.35
CA ASN A 35 21.10 55.49 -4.56
C ASN A 35 20.20 56.15 -5.62
N ILE A 36 19.85 55.45 -6.70
CA ILE A 36 18.83 55.92 -7.67
C ILE A 36 17.47 56.07 -6.99
N PHE A 37 17.10 55.11 -6.16
CA PHE A 37 15.84 55.16 -5.42
C PHE A 37 15.85 56.32 -4.42
N ARG A 38 16.96 56.53 -3.71
CA ARG A 38 17.15 57.65 -2.78
C ARG A 38 17.11 59.01 -3.49
N SER A 39 17.80 59.17 -4.61
CA SER A 39 17.78 60.43 -5.36
C SER A 39 16.41 60.72 -5.97
N SER A 40 15.69 59.68 -6.40
CA SER A 40 14.31 59.80 -6.91
C SER A 40 13.31 60.14 -5.81
N ILE A 41 13.51 59.64 -4.58
CA ILE A 41 12.67 59.97 -3.41
C ILE A 41 12.91 61.40 -2.91
N ILE A 42 14.16 61.89 -2.96
CA ILE A 42 14.50 63.26 -2.52
C ILE A 42 13.86 64.33 -3.43
N GLN A 43 13.58 64.02 -4.69
CA GLN A 43 12.91 64.93 -5.63
C GLN A 43 11.39 64.72 -5.73
N ALA A 44 10.86 63.70 -5.05
CA ALA A 44 9.43 63.43 -5.08
C ALA A 44 8.68 64.37 -4.13
N PRO A 45 7.48 64.85 -4.50
CA PRO A 45 6.61 65.58 -3.59
C PRO A 45 6.34 64.78 -2.30
N ASP A 46 6.20 65.46 -1.16
CA ASP A 46 6.02 64.84 0.15
C ASP A 46 4.90 63.77 0.19
N TRP A 47 3.83 63.97 -0.58
CA TRP A 47 2.71 63.02 -0.66
C TRP A 47 3.11 61.65 -1.25
N VAL A 48 4.10 61.59 -2.15
CA VAL A 48 4.63 60.35 -2.74
C VAL A 48 5.43 59.56 -1.70
N SER A 49 6.25 60.25 -0.91
CA SER A 49 7.01 59.65 0.19
C SER A 49 6.08 59.04 1.24
N TRP A 50 5.01 59.75 1.60
CA TRP A 50 3.98 59.22 2.51
C TRP A 50 3.24 58.00 1.93
N LEU A 51 2.89 57.99 0.65
CA LEU A 51 2.30 56.81 0.00
C LEU A 51 3.24 55.60 0.01
N LEU A 52 4.54 55.82 -0.18
CA LEU A 52 5.54 54.76 -0.18
C LEU A 52 5.73 54.17 1.23
N VAL A 53 5.76 55.03 2.25
CA VAL A 53 5.77 54.61 3.67
C VAL A 53 4.51 53.82 4.02
N VAL A 54 3.32 54.31 3.64
CA VAL A 54 2.06 53.58 3.85
C VAL A 54 2.08 52.25 3.13
N GLY A 55 2.56 52.20 1.88
CA GLY A 55 2.71 50.96 1.11
C GLY A 55 3.64 49.95 1.79
N LEU A 56 4.77 50.39 2.33
CA LEU A 56 5.70 49.54 3.09
C LEU A 56 5.12 49.07 4.42
N VAL A 57 4.38 49.92 5.13
CA VAL A 57 3.70 49.55 6.38
C VAL A 57 2.59 48.52 6.10
N LEU A 58 1.78 48.74 5.06
CA LEU A 58 0.74 47.78 4.64
C LEU A 58 1.37 46.46 4.15
N ALA A 59 2.47 46.50 3.41
CA ALA A 59 3.21 45.30 3.01
C ALA A 59 3.81 44.57 4.22
N GLY A 60 4.38 45.31 5.17
CA GLY A 60 4.93 44.76 6.41
C GLY A 60 3.86 44.13 7.30
N LEU A 61 2.72 44.81 7.48
CA LEU A 61 1.55 44.27 8.17
C LEU A 61 0.97 43.05 7.43
N GLY A 62 0.95 43.07 6.10
CA GLY A 62 0.52 41.93 5.28
C GLY A 62 1.42 40.71 5.45
N LEU A 63 2.74 40.89 5.43
CA LEU A 63 3.71 39.82 5.69
C LEU A 63 3.64 39.31 7.13
N MET A 64 3.44 40.21 8.10
CA MET A 64 3.28 39.83 9.50
C MET A 64 1.97 39.07 9.71
N TRP A 65 0.88 39.48 9.06
CA TRP A 65 -0.39 38.74 9.06
C TRP A 65 -0.22 37.37 8.40
N GLN A 66 0.48 37.26 7.27
CA GLN A 66 0.78 35.97 6.63
C GLN A 66 1.67 35.06 7.50
N GLY A 67 2.61 35.63 8.26
CA GLY A 67 3.43 34.89 9.21
C GLY A 67 2.68 34.45 10.47
N LEU A 68 1.69 35.24 10.91
CA LEU A 68 0.82 34.96 12.07
C LEU A 68 -0.44 34.18 11.70
N ALA A 69 -0.74 34.04 10.40
CA ALA A 69 -1.87 33.27 9.91
C ALA A 69 -1.71 31.83 10.40
N ARG A 70 -2.69 31.38 11.17
CA ARG A 70 -2.75 30.01 11.68
C ARG A 70 -2.77 29.07 10.48
N ARG A 71 -1.85 28.11 10.43
CA ARG A 71 -1.75 27.11 9.36
C ARG A 71 -2.42 25.82 9.79
N SER A 72 -3.07 25.13 8.85
CA SER A 72 -3.56 23.78 9.10
C SER A 72 -2.39 22.80 9.03
N LEU A 73 -2.00 22.24 10.17
CA LEU A 73 -0.90 21.27 10.24
C LEU A 73 -1.39 19.93 10.77
N LEU A 74 -0.90 18.84 10.15
CA LEU A 74 -1.07 17.50 10.68
C LEU A 74 -0.10 17.29 11.85
N VAL A 75 -0.64 17.17 13.05
CA VAL A 75 0.14 16.98 14.28
C VAL A 75 0.51 15.51 14.47
N LYS A 76 -0.39 14.59 14.08
CA LYS A 76 -0.18 13.14 14.18
C LYS A 76 -0.19 12.50 12.80
N LEU A 77 1.00 12.19 12.30
CA LEU A 77 1.18 11.61 10.96
C LEU A 77 0.48 10.25 10.81
N ASP A 78 0.48 9.44 11.88
CA ASP A 78 -0.09 8.09 11.87
C ASP A 78 -1.61 8.06 11.79
N ALA A 79 -2.30 9.19 12.04
CA ALA A 79 -3.76 9.26 11.99
C ALA A 79 -4.33 9.10 10.56
N LEU A 80 -3.50 9.29 9.55
CA LEU A 80 -3.84 9.08 8.13
C LEU A 80 -3.38 7.72 7.59
N ASP A 81 -2.78 6.87 8.43
CA ASP A 81 -2.38 5.53 8.04
C ASP A 81 -3.57 4.56 8.08
N LEU A 82 -4.18 4.30 6.92
CA LEU A 82 -5.29 3.36 6.80
C LEU A 82 -4.80 1.91 6.87
N ASP A 83 -4.53 1.40 8.07
CA ASP A 83 -4.19 0.00 8.30
C ASP A 83 -5.31 -0.95 7.82
N PRO A 84 -5.05 -1.87 6.86
CA PRO A 84 -6.02 -2.87 6.41
C PRO A 84 -6.43 -3.89 7.49
N ASP A 85 -5.65 -4.00 8.57
CA ASP A 85 -5.90 -4.93 9.68
C ASP A 85 -6.68 -4.26 10.84
N ASN A 86 -6.93 -2.94 10.76
CA ASN A 86 -7.72 -2.22 11.76
C ASN A 86 -9.21 -2.12 11.37
N PRO A 87 -10.13 -2.71 12.15
CA PRO A 87 -11.58 -2.65 11.89
C PRO A 87 -12.14 -1.23 11.82
N LEU A 88 -11.57 -0.28 12.57
CA LEU A 88 -12.02 1.11 12.61
C LEU A 88 -11.81 1.84 11.28
N HIS A 89 -10.96 1.31 10.41
CA HIS A 89 -10.65 1.89 9.09
C HIS A 89 -11.58 1.37 7.98
N LEU A 90 -12.47 0.40 8.27
CA LEU A 90 -13.47 -0.11 7.33
C LEU A 90 -14.70 0.80 7.20
N SER A 91 -14.50 2.08 6.97
CA SER A 91 -15.61 3.05 6.86
C SER A 91 -16.54 2.75 5.67
N GLY A 92 -17.85 2.76 5.92
CA GLY A 92 -18.88 2.55 4.90
C GLY A 92 -19.01 1.12 4.39
N ARG A 93 -18.45 0.13 5.11
CA ARG A 93 -18.46 -1.29 4.72
C ARG A 93 -19.34 -2.19 5.60
N ASP A 94 -20.07 -1.63 6.56
CA ASP A 94 -20.84 -2.41 7.53
C ASP A 94 -21.86 -3.34 6.84
N LYS A 95 -22.62 -2.82 5.87
CA LYS A 95 -23.60 -3.61 5.12
C LYS A 95 -22.96 -4.71 4.28
N ASP A 96 -21.81 -4.42 3.66
CA ASP A 96 -21.06 -5.41 2.86
C ASP A 96 -20.53 -6.53 3.77
N LEU A 97 -20.01 -6.15 4.95
CA LEU A 97 -19.53 -7.08 5.96
C LEU A 97 -20.66 -7.98 6.49
N ASP A 98 -21.79 -7.39 6.87
CA ASP A 98 -22.95 -8.15 7.36
C ASP A 98 -23.48 -9.14 6.31
N ALA A 99 -23.58 -8.70 5.05
CA ALA A 99 -24.01 -9.55 3.95
C ALA A 99 -23.01 -10.68 3.64
N LEU A 100 -21.71 -10.42 3.83
CA LEU A 100 -20.65 -11.42 3.66
C LEU A 100 -20.65 -12.43 4.81
N VAL A 101 -20.71 -11.98 6.06
CA VAL A 101 -20.80 -12.84 7.25
C VAL A 101 -22.01 -13.76 7.14
N ALA A 102 -23.19 -13.22 6.82
CA ALA A 102 -24.39 -14.03 6.62
C ALA A 102 -24.19 -15.07 5.49
N ALA A 103 -23.59 -14.66 4.36
CA ALA A 103 -23.31 -15.59 3.27
C ALA A 103 -22.36 -16.72 3.72
N THR A 104 -21.26 -16.40 4.40
CA THR A 104 -20.27 -17.40 4.83
C THR A 104 -20.79 -18.32 5.92
N VAL A 105 -21.66 -17.84 6.83
CA VAL A 105 -22.23 -18.66 7.90
C VAL A 105 -23.28 -19.63 7.37
N PHE A 106 -24.14 -19.19 6.45
CA PHE A 106 -25.28 -19.97 5.98
C PHE A 106 -25.01 -20.79 4.71
N ARG A 107 -23.92 -20.51 3.98
CA ARG A 107 -23.62 -21.16 2.70
C ARG A 107 -22.23 -21.76 2.71
N PRO A 108 -22.08 -23.03 2.26
CA PRO A 108 -20.79 -23.72 2.27
C PRO A 108 -19.84 -23.18 1.18
N LEU A 109 -20.34 -22.48 0.16
CA LEU A 109 -19.52 -21.94 -0.92
C LEU A 109 -19.93 -20.50 -1.25
N VAL A 110 -18.98 -19.58 -1.10
CA VAL A 110 -19.15 -18.15 -1.36
C VAL A 110 -18.03 -17.67 -2.27
N PHE A 111 -18.40 -16.92 -3.31
CA PHE A 111 -17.45 -16.23 -4.19
C PHE A 111 -17.57 -14.72 -3.93
N LEU A 112 -16.47 -14.08 -3.55
CA LEU A 112 -16.35 -12.64 -3.38
C LEU A 112 -15.52 -12.07 -4.53
N GLU A 113 -16.17 -11.39 -5.46
CA GLU A 113 -15.50 -10.68 -6.54
C GLU A 113 -15.47 -9.17 -6.33
N GLY A 114 -14.59 -8.49 -7.03
CA GLY A 114 -14.57 -7.03 -7.07
C GLY A 114 -13.34 -6.51 -7.81
N GLU A 115 -13.33 -5.23 -8.17
CA GLU A 115 -12.18 -4.63 -8.85
C GLU A 115 -10.90 -4.70 -7.98
N ALA A 116 -9.73 -4.55 -8.61
CA ALA A 116 -8.48 -4.45 -7.86
C ALA A 116 -8.52 -3.17 -6.99
N GLY A 117 -8.15 -3.28 -5.70
CA GLY A 117 -8.07 -2.12 -4.81
C GLY A 117 -9.37 -1.69 -4.12
N VAL A 118 -10.49 -2.41 -4.31
CA VAL A 118 -11.78 -2.12 -3.64
C VAL A 118 -11.78 -2.44 -2.13
N GLY A 119 -10.71 -3.05 -1.60
CA GLY A 119 -10.60 -3.40 -0.19
C GLY A 119 -11.13 -4.78 0.18
N LYS A 120 -11.11 -5.77 -0.73
CA LYS A 120 -11.53 -7.16 -0.44
C LYS A 120 -10.73 -7.77 0.72
N THR A 121 -9.40 -7.75 0.63
CA THR A 121 -8.49 -8.22 1.69
C THR A 121 -8.72 -7.50 3.01
N ALA A 122 -8.91 -6.18 2.99
CA ALA A 122 -9.22 -5.42 4.21
C ALA A 122 -10.56 -5.88 4.81
N LEU A 123 -11.62 -5.97 4.00
CA LEU A 123 -12.93 -6.46 4.46
C LEU A 123 -12.84 -7.85 5.12
N ILE A 124 -11.93 -8.70 4.66
CA ILE A 124 -11.70 -10.03 5.22
C ILE A 124 -10.90 -9.94 6.52
N LYS A 125 -9.71 -9.32 6.49
CA LYS A 125 -8.76 -9.32 7.61
C LYS A 125 -9.21 -8.46 8.79
N SER A 126 -9.77 -7.28 8.54
CA SER A 126 -10.25 -6.40 9.61
C SER A 126 -11.75 -6.47 9.86
N GLY A 127 -12.51 -7.14 8.98
CA GLY A 127 -13.96 -7.27 9.11
C GLY A 127 -14.39 -8.70 9.43
N LEU A 128 -14.34 -9.57 8.42
CA LEU A 128 -14.91 -10.92 8.48
C LEU A 128 -14.24 -11.79 9.55
N ILE A 129 -12.91 -11.90 9.52
CA ILE A 129 -12.16 -12.77 10.44
C ILE A 129 -12.37 -12.34 11.89
N PRO A 130 -12.17 -11.05 12.27
CA PRO A 130 -12.41 -10.61 13.64
C PRO A 130 -13.86 -10.81 14.08
N LYS A 131 -14.83 -10.55 13.20
CA LYS A 131 -16.26 -10.72 13.53
C LYS A 131 -16.62 -12.18 13.76
N LEU A 132 -16.05 -13.11 13.00
CA LEU A 132 -16.24 -14.55 13.20
C LEU A 132 -15.56 -15.04 14.48
N GLN A 133 -14.36 -14.56 14.79
CA GLN A 133 -13.59 -14.91 16.00
C GLN A 133 -14.24 -14.37 17.28
N GLN A 134 -14.75 -13.13 17.26
CA GLN A 134 -15.46 -12.52 18.40
C GLN A 134 -16.81 -13.17 18.66
N SER A 135 -17.45 -13.71 17.61
CA SER A 135 -18.73 -14.40 17.70
C SER A 135 -18.58 -15.90 17.96
N VAL A 136 -17.41 -16.38 18.40
CA VAL A 136 -17.25 -17.77 18.88
C VAL A 136 -17.81 -17.82 20.30
N PRO A 137 -18.91 -18.56 20.56
CA PRO A 137 -19.26 -19.83 19.90
C PRO A 137 -20.36 -19.79 18.83
N ASP A 138 -21.13 -18.70 18.72
CA ASP A 138 -22.35 -18.61 17.91
C ASP A 138 -22.15 -18.77 16.39
N SER A 139 -20.98 -18.41 15.85
CA SER A 139 -20.68 -18.58 14.42
C SER A 139 -20.42 -20.05 14.04
N GLY A 140 -19.88 -20.83 14.98
CA GLY A 140 -19.45 -22.22 14.78
C GLY A 140 -18.40 -22.43 13.68
N LEU A 141 -17.69 -21.38 13.25
CA LEU A 141 -16.72 -21.40 12.16
C LEU A 141 -15.34 -20.92 12.61
N ILE A 142 -14.30 -21.68 12.27
CA ILE A 142 -12.89 -21.29 12.45
C ILE A 142 -12.35 -20.78 11.12
N PRO A 143 -12.03 -19.48 10.97
CA PRO A 143 -11.46 -18.96 9.74
C PRO A 143 -10.01 -19.42 9.57
N LEU A 144 -9.69 -19.98 8.39
CA LEU A 144 -8.35 -20.35 7.94
C LEU A 144 -8.03 -19.50 6.71
N TYR A 145 -7.09 -18.56 6.84
CA TYR A 145 -6.80 -17.56 5.82
C TYR A 145 -5.57 -17.95 4.99
N ILE A 146 -5.76 -18.02 3.67
CA ILE A 146 -4.72 -18.35 2.69
C ILE A 146 -4.63 -17.21 1.68
N ASN A 147 -3.45 -16.60 1.54
CA ASN A 147 -3.19 -15.48 0.62
C ASN A 147 -1.89 -15.62 -0.17
N CYS A 148 -1.25 -16.77 -0.11
CA CYS A 148 -0.02 -17.06 -0.84
C CYS A 148 -0.09 -18.48 -1.41
N TYR A 149 0.42 -18.63 -2.62
CA TYR A 149 0.20 -19.81 -3.43
C TYR A 149 1.53 -20.30 -4.01
N PRO A 150 1.91 -21.55 -3.79
CA PRO A 150 3.15 -22.12 -4.32
C PRO A 150 2.96 -22.64 -5.76
N GLU A 151 4.09 -22.94 -6.40
CA GLU A 151 4.16 -23.49 -7.76
C GLU A 151 3.81 -24.99 -7.82
N ASP A 152 3.91 -25.71 -6.71
CA ASP A 152 3.54 -27.13 -6.63
C ASP A 152 2.02 -27.29 -6.75
N TRP A 153 1.56 -27.95 -7.82
CA TRP A 153 0.16 -28.19 -8.11
C TRP A 153 -0.51 -29.13 -7.09
N ASP A 154 0.20 -30.19 -6.68
CA ASP A 154 -0.38 -31.30 -5.93
C ASP A 154 -0.25 -31.08 -4.42
N GLN A 155 0.93 -30.70 -3.95
CA GLN A 155 1.22 -30.55 -2.51
C GLN A 155 1.17 -29.12 -2.00
N GLY A 156 1.21 -28.16 -2.93
CA GLY A 156 1.37 -26.76 -2.59
C GLY A 156 0.26 -26.19 -1.71
N LEU A 157 -1.01 -26.50 -2.02
CA LEU A 157 -2.13 -26.01 -1.22
C LEU A 157 -2.21 -26.68 0.15
N TYR A 158 -1.78 -27.94 0.29
CA TYR A 158 -1.69 -28.60 1.60
C TYR A 158 -0.67 -27.90 2.50
N GLN A 159 0.52 -27.57 1.99
CA GLN A 159 1.52 -26.83 2.75
C GLN A 159 0.98 -25.48 3.24
N ARG A 160 0.25 -24.76 2.38
CA ARG A 160 -0.37 -23.48 2.73
C ARG A 160 -1.51 -23.61 3.72
N LEU A 161 -2.29 -24.67 3.61
CA LEU A 161 -3.33 -24.98 4.58
C LEU A 161 -2.71 -25.27 5.95
N THR A 162 -1.65 -26.08 6.03
CA THR A 162 -0.94 -26.37 7.29
C THR A 162 -0.37 -25.10 7.93
N LEU A 163 0.21 -24.19 7.12
CA LEU A 163 0.65 -22.88 7.63
C LEU A 163 -0.52 -22.03 8.13
N ALA A 164 -1.62 -21.96 7.38
CA ALA A 164 -2.80 -21.21 7.80
C ALA A 164 -3.40 -21.76 9.11
N ILE A 165 -3.42 -23.09 9.27
CA ILE A 165 -3.78 -23.76 10.52
C ILE A 165 -2.87 -23.27 11.66
N TRP A 166 -1.55 -23.28 11.49
CA TRP A 166 -0.63 -22.84 12.54
C TRP A 166 -0.82 -21.37 12.96
N TYR A 167 -1.01 -20.47 12.00
CA TYR A 167 -1.09 -19.03 12.29
C TYR A 167 -2.47 -18.53 12.73
N GLU A 168 -3.56 -19.16 12.28
CA GLU A 168 -4.94 -18.68 12.51
C GLU A 168 -5.66 -19.41 13.64
N ILE A 169 -5.17 -20.58 14.04
CA ILE A 169 -5.72 -21.32 15.16
C ILE A 169 -5.36 -20.59 16.46
N THR A 170 -6.40 -20.23 17.22
CA THR A 170 -6.23 -19.57 18.53
C THR A 170 -5.45 -20.44 19.52
N THR A 171 -4.84 -19.81 20.52
CA THR A 171 -4.14 -20.51 21.62
C THR A 171 -5.02 -21.54 22.33
N LEU A 172 -6.33 -21.30 22.41
CA LEU A 172 -7.29 -22.24 22.99
C LEU A 172 -7.41 -23.52 22.17
N HIS A 173 -7.44 -23.41 20.84
CA HIS A 173 -7.50 -24.55 19.95
C HIS A 173 -6.17 -25.32 19.92
N LEU A 174 -5.02 -24.63 19.93
CA LEU A 174 -3.70 -25.29 20.05
C LEU A 174 -3.60 -26.10 21.35
N HIS A 175 -4.10 -25.55 22.47
CA HIS A 175 -4.18 -26.27 23.73
C HIS A 175 -5.10 -27.49 23.66
N LYS A 176 -6.24 -27.39 22.95
CA LYS A 176 -7.14 -28.54 22.72
C LYS A 176 -6.47 -29.65 21.91
N LEU A 177 -5.63 -29.29 20.94
CA LEU A 177 -4.85 -30.22 20.12
C LEU A 177 -3.56 -30.70 20.81
N GLN A 178 -3.19 -30.10 21.95
CA GLN A 178 -1.93 -30.37 22.67
C GLN A 178 -0.66 -30.11 21.83
N LEU A 179 -0.71 -29.13 20.92
CA LEU A 179 0.39 -28.77 20.04
C LEU A 179 1.14 -27.53 20.56
N GLN A 180 2.47 -27.59 20.61
CA GLN A 180 3.35 -26.51 21.04
C GLN A 180 4.29 -26.02 19.94
N SER A 181 4.50 -26.81 18.89
CA SER A 181 5.39 -26.47 17.78
C SER A 181 4.79 -26.78 16.41
N PHE A 182 5.29 -26.10 15.38
CA PHE A 182 4.88 -26.36 13.99
C PHE A 182 5.24 -27.79 13.54
N ALA A 183 6.38 -28.32 13.97
CA ALA A 183 6.79 -29.69 13.67
C ALA A 183 5.83 -30.74 14.28
N GLU A 184 5.31 -30.48 15.49
CA GLU A 184 4.27 -31.32 16.10
C GLU A 184 2.97 -31.27 15.30
N LEU A 185 2.58 -30.11 14.78
CA LEU A 185 1.40 -30.01 13.91
C LEU A 185 1.58 -30.82 12.62
N GLU A 186 2.75 -30.73 11.98
CA GLU A 186 3.05 -31.52 10.78
C GLU A 186 3.00 -33.02 11.07
N ALA A 187 3.60 -33.46 12.17
CA ALA A 187 3.57 -34.86 12.61
C ALA A 187 2.13 -35.31 12.90
N TRP A 188 1.36 -34.51 13.65
CA TRP A 188 -0.04 -34.80 13.98
C TRP A 188 -0.91 -34.93 12.73
N LEU A 189 -0.73 -34.04 11.75
CA LEU A 189 -1.43 -34.13 10.46
C LEU A 189 -0.98 -35.33 9.62
N ALA A 190 0.26 -35.80 9.78
CA ALA A 190 0.77 -36.98 9.11
C ALA A 190 0.27 -38.29 9.76
N GLU A 191 0.01 -38.30 11.06
CA GLU A 191 -0.52 -39.42 11.84
C GLU A 191 -2.04 -39.64 11.67
N ARG A 192 -2.69 -38.84 10.81
CA ARG A 192 -4.12 -38.95 10.53
C ARG A 192 -4.49 -40.36 10.00
N PRO A 193 -5.71 -40.86 10.29
CA PRO A 193 -6.22 -42.09 9.67
C PRO A 193 -6.21 -41.99 8.14
N GLU A 194 -5.87 -43.08 7.44
CA GLU A 194 -5.80 -43.10 5.96
C GLU A 194 -7.14 -42.77 5.27
N ASP A 195 -8.25 -43.02 5.96
CA ASP A 195 -9.61 -42.73 5.52
C ASP A 195 -10.05 -41.28 5.78
N GLN A 196 -9.22 -40.46 6.43
CA GLN A 196 -9.50 -39.07 6.77
C GLN A 196 -8.58 -38.09 6.04
N GLY A 197 -9.19 -37.12 5.34
CA GLY A 197 -8.47 -35.96 4.84
C GLY A 197 -8.02 -35.03 5.97
N ILE A 198 -7.09 -34.12 5.68
CA ILE A 198 -6.54 -33.15 6.66
C ILE A 198 -7.66 -32.32 7.31
N LEU A 199 -8.59 -31.83 6.48
CA LEU A 199 -9.69 -30.97 6.91
C LEU A 199 -10.68 -31.70 7.81
N GLN A 200 -10.96 -32.97 7.49
CA GLN A 200 -11.83 -33.83 8.30
C GLN A 200 -11.22 -34.09 9.67
N HIS A 201 -9.94 -34.46 9.69
CA HIS A 201 -9.22 -34.75 10.93
C HIS A 201 -9.21 -33.53 11.87
N LEU A 202 -8.94 -32.35 11.32
CA LEU A 202 -8.96 -31.09 12.05
C LEU A 202 -10.37 -30.75 12.57
N GLN A 203 -11.40 -30.91 11.74
CA GLN A 203 -12.78 -30.65 12.12
C GLN A 203 -13.23 -31.56 13.27
N HIS A 204 -12.90 -32.86 13.23
CA HIS A 204 -13.21 -33.80 14.30
C HIS A 204 -12.53 -33.44 15.62
N ALA A 205 -11.26 -33.05 15.57
CA ALA A 205 -10.50 -32.68 16.76
C ALA A 205 -11.02 -31.37 17.38
N LEU A 206 -11.36 -30.38 16.56
CA LEU A 206 -11.82 -29.08 17.03
C LEU A 206 -13.32 -29.05 17.36
N GLY A 207 -14.13 -29.90 16.74
CA GLY A 207 -15.58 -29.97 16.93
C GLY A 207 -16.33 -28.75 16.36
N GLN A 208 -15.68 -27.98 15.48
CA GLN A 208 -16.21 -26.77 14.84
C GLN A 208 -15.96 -26.83 13.34
N ARG A 209 -16.85 -26.23 12.55
CA ARG A 209 -16.67 -26.18 11.09
C ARG A 209 -15.52 -25.25 10.74
N LEU A 210 -14.85 -25.53 9.63
CA LEU A 210 -13.75 -24.69 9.14
C LEU A 210 -14.26 -23.76 8.03
N LEU A 211 -13.83 -22.50 8.03
CA LEU A 211 -14.02 -21.58 6.90
C LEU A 211 -12.67 -21.35 6.24
N ILE A 212 -12.44 -21.95 5.07
CA ILE A 212 -11.21 -21.75 4.29
C ILE A 212 -11.40 -20.52 3.41
N ILE A 213 -10.57 -19.51 3.62
CA ILE A 213 -10.60 -18.25 2.90
C ILE A 213 -9.43 -18.21 1.93
N PHE A 214 -9.72 -18.35 0.65
CA PHE A 214 -8.75 -18.20 -0.43
C PHE A 214 -8.74 -16.75 -0.91
N ASP A 215 -7.89 -15.91 -0.31
CA ASP A 215 -7.71 -14.52 -0.72
C ASP A 215 -6.77 -14.39 -1.92
N GLN A 216 -7.02 -13.38 -2.76
CA GLN A 216 -6.28 -13.14 -4.00
C GLN A 216 -6.16 -14.40 -4.87
N PHE A 217 -7.23 -15.21 -4.97
CA PHE A 217 -7.19 -16.51 -5.62
C PHE A 217 -6.81 -16.46 -7.10
N GLU A 218 -6.93 -15.30 -7.75
CA GLU A 218 -6.39 -15.10 -9.10
C GLU A 218 -4.87 -15.34 -9.21
N ASP A 219 -4.12 -15.18 -8.12
CA ASP A 219 -2.68 -15.44 -8.10
C ASP A 219 -2.41 -16.95 -8.23
N TYR A 220 -3.18 -17.79 -7.54
CA TYR A 220 -3.14 -19.25 -7.72
C TYR A 220 -3.50 -19.64 -9.16
N LEU A 221 -4.59 -19.11 -9.70
CA LEU A 221 -5.04 -19.37 -11.06
C LEU A 221 -3.99 -18.94 -12.11
N THR A 222 -3.25 -17.87 -11.83
CA THR A 222 -2.17 -17.40 -12.71
C THR A 222 -0.97 -18.33 -12.66
N ILE A 223 -0.54 -18.74 -11.45
CA ILE A 223 0.61 -19.66 -11.27
C ILE A 223 0.29 -21.03 -11.89
N GLN A 224 -0.90 -21.56 -11.62
CA GLN A 224 -1.34 -22.88 -12.04
C GLN A 224 -2.11 -22.87 -13.38
N HIS A 225 -1.95 -21.81 -14.17
CA HIS A 225 -2.72 -21.58 -15.39
C HIS A 225 -2.68 -22.77 -16.37
N GLN A 226 -1.53 -23.43 -16.48
CA GLN A 226 -1.35 -24.58 -17.37
C GLN A 226 -2.18 -25.80 -16.95
N HIS A 227 -2.49 -25.94 -15.66
CA HIS A 227 -3.33 -27.02 -15.16
C HIS A 227 -4.83 -26.69 -15.31
N PHE A 228 -5.20 -25.41 -15.20
CA PHE A 228 -6.61 -24.99 -15.30
C PHE A 228 -7.15 -24.84 -16.72
N ILE A 229 -6.28 -24.83 -17.73
CA ILE A 229 -6.67 -24.71 -19.14
C ILE A 229 -6.25 -25.96 -19.90
N ILE A 230 -7.24 -26.70 -20.40
CA ILE A 230 -7.05 -27.86 -21.28
C ILE A 230 -7.70 -27.52 -22.63
N ASP A 231 -6.97 -27.68 -23.73
CA ASP A 231 -7.46 -27.41 -25.09
C ASP A 231 -8.11 -26.01 -25.26
N GLY A 232 -7.57 -25.01 -24.57
CA GLY A 232 -8.06 -23.62 -24.63
C GLY A 232 -9.37 -23.34 -23.88
N ARG A 233 -9.90 -24.31 -23.12
CA ARG A 233 -11.06 -24.13 -22.22
C ARG A 233 -10.66 -24.29 -20.76
N TRP A 234 -11.43 -23.64 -19.88
CA TRP A 234 -11.31 -23.87 -18.45
C TRP A 234 -11.70 -25.30 -18.08
N LEU A 235 -11.01 -25.85 -17.09
CA LEU A 235 -11.37 -27.11 -16.45
C LEU A 235 -12.80 -27.08 -15.91
N THR A 236 -13.49 -28.21 -16.02
CA THR A 236 -14.72 -28.45 -15.30
C THR A 236 -14.43 -28.92 -13.87
N ASN A 237 -15.44 -28.83 -12.99
CA ASN A 237 -15.32 -29.32 -11.62
C ASN A 237 -14.96 -30.82 -11.54
N LYS A 238 -15.56 -31.65 -12.40
CA LYS A 238 -15.28 -33.10 -12.44
C LYS A 238 -13.83 -33.39 -12.82
N GLU A 239 -13.32 -32.66 -13.80
CA GLU A 239 -11.93 -32.81 -14.24
C GLU A 239 -10.97 -32.37 -13.13
N LEU A 240 -11.22 -31.21 -12.49
CA LEU A 240 -10.40 -30.71 -11.39
C LEU A 240 -10.30 -31.72 -10.23
N ILE A 241 -11.43 -32.32 -9.83
CA ILE A 241 -11.49 -33.34 -8.78
C ILE A 241 -10.75 -34.64 -9.20
N SER A 242 -10.77 -34.96 -10.49
CA SER A 242 -10.07 -36.15 -10.99
C SER A 242 -8.55 -35.96 -11.04
N THR A 243 -8.09 -34.74 -11.33
CA THR A 243 -6.66 -34.44 -11.56
C THR A 243 -5.93 -33.92 -10.32
N ASN A 244 -6.63 -33.44 -9.30
CA ASN A 244 -6.00 -32.86 -8.11
C ASN A 244 -6.64 -33.39 -6.82
N GLN A 245 -5.82 -34.00 -5.96
CA GLN A 245 -6.27 -34.62 -4.72
C GLN A 245 -6.82 -33.59 -3.71
N PHE A 246 -6.18 -32.43 -3.60
CA PHE A 246 -6.63 -31.38 -2.67
C PHE A 246 -8.05 -30.92 -3.00
N TRP A 247 -8.35 -30.65 -4.28
CA TRP A 247 -9.68 -30.23 -4.69
C TRP A 247 -10.75 -31.33 -4.55
N ARG A 248 -10.34 -32.61 -4.65
CA ARG A 248 -11.21 -33.75 -4.34
C ARG A 248 -11.60 -33.76 -2.86
N GLU A 249 -10.63 -33.64 -1.95
CA GLU A 249 -10.89 -33.57 -0.52
C GLU A 249 -11.79 -32.37 -0.16
N VAL A 250 -11.51 -31.19 -0.73
CA VAL A 250 -12.37 -30.00 -0.53
C VAL A 250 -13.80 -30.26 -0.99
N ASN A 251 -14.01 -30.90 -2.15
CA ASN A 251 -15.34 -31.24 -2.63
C ASN A 251 -16.08 -32.23 -1.72
N GLU A 252 -15.39 -33.27 -1.24
CA GLU A 252 -15.95 -34.27 -0.31
C GLU A 252 -16.32 -33.65 1.04
N GLU A 253 -15.48 -32.79 1.58
CA GLU A 253 -15.72 -32.11 2.86
C GLU A 253 -16.83 -31.05 2.75
N LEU A 254 -16.96 -30.37 1.60
CA LEU A 254 -18.12 -29.53 1.30
C LEU A 254 -19.43 -30.34 1.21
N GLU A 255 -19.37 -31.60 0.79
CA GLU A 255 -20.52 -32.52 0.80
C GLU A 255 -20.94 -32.89 2.22
N ARG A 256 -19.96 -33.17 3.08
CA ARG A 256 -20.16 -33.52 4.49
C ARG A 256 -20.53 -32.32 5.37
N LYS A 257 -20.45 -31.09 4.83
CA LYS A 257 -20.71 -29.82 5.54
C LYS A 257 -19.77 -29.58 6.73
N THR A 258 -18.59 -30.18 6.69
CA THR A 258 -17.51 -30.00 7.68
C THR A 258 -16.77 -28.70 7.44
N ILE A 259 -16.70 -28.25 6.17
CA ILE A 259 -16.04 -27.01 5.76
C ILE A 259 -16.97 -26.08 4.99
N HIS A 260 -16.60 -24.81 5.01
CA HIS A 260 -17.09 -23.74 4.17
C HIS A 260 -15.89 -23.14 3.42
N CYS A 261 -16.11 -22.66 2.20
CA CYS A 261 -15.09 -22.03 1.38
C CYS A 261 -15.52 -20.63 0.93
N LEU A 262 -14.61 -19.67 1.08
CA LEU A 262 -14.73 -18.32 0.55
C LEU A 262 -13.60 -18.09 -0.46
N PHE A 263 -13.95 -17.94 -1.74
CA PHE A 263 -13.00 -17.59 -2.79
C PHE A 263 -13.08 -16.11 -3.10
N VAL A 264 -11.95 -15.42 -3.02
CA VAL A 264 -11.89 -13.98 -3.20
C VAL A 264 -11.04 -13.70 -4.41
N THR A 265 -11.63 -13.04 -5.42
CA THR A 265 -10.94 -12.82 -6.68
C THR A 265 -11.25 -11.45 -7.30
N ARG A 266 -10.51 -11.09 -8.35
CA ARG A 266 -10.88 -9.95 -9.19
C ARG A 266 -11.99 -10.35 -10.14
N ARG A 267 -12.91 -9.41 -10.41
CA ARG A 267 -14.06 -9.62 -11.30
C ARG A 267 -13.70 -10.25 -12.65
N ARG A 268 -12.57 -9.90 -13.25
CA ARG A 268 -12.14 -10.49 -14.54
C ARG A 268 -11.84 -12.00 -14.48
N TRP A 269 -11.57 -12.55 -13.30
CA TRP A 269 -11.23 -13.96 -13.08
C TRP A 269 -12.44 -14.78 -12.63
N THR A 270 -13.62 -14.16 -12.48
CA THR A 270 -14.83 -14.87 -12.00
C THR A 270 -15.20 -16.06 -12.87
N MET A 271 -14.96 -16.00 -14.19
CA MET A 271 -15.18 -17.15 -15.09
C MET A 271 -14.33 -18.37 -14.74
N ALA A 272 -13.09 -18.16 -14.26
CA ALA A 272 -12.20 -19.26 -13.88
C ALA A 272 -12.69 -19.98 -12.61
N LEU A 273 -13.54 -19.34 -11.79
CA LEU A 273 -14.14 -19.97 -10.62
C LEU A 273 -15.21 -21.02 -10.99
N ASP A 274 -15.60 -21.14 -12.25
CA ASP A 274 -16.55 -22.16 -12.69
C ASP A 274 -16.03 -23.58 -12.44
N ALA A 275 -14.70 -23.78 -12.52
CA ALA A 275 -14.04 -25.03 -12.14
C ALA A 275 -14.26 -25.41 -10.66
N LEU A 276 -14.54 -24.43 -9.81
CA LEU A 276 -14.68 -24.57 -8.35
C LEU A 276 -16.14 -24.57 -7.89
N ARG A 277 -17.10 -24.61 -8.82
CA ARG A 277 -18.53 -24.72 -8.51
C ARG A 277 -18.89 -26.15 -8.09
N PHE A 278 -18.33 -26.60 -6.96
CA PHE A 278 -18.65 -27.88 -6.33
C PHE A 278 -20.11 -27.92 -5.85
N ARG A 279 -20.63 -26.75 -5.43
CA ARG A 279 -22.02 -26.50 -5.05
C ARG A 279 -22.48 -25.17 -5.67
N PRO A 280 -23.78 -24.86 -5.69
CA PRO A 280 -24.26 -23.53 -6.11
C PRO A 280 -23.64 -22.45 -5.20
N PRO A 281 -22.74 -21.59 -5.71
CA PRO A 281 -22.09 -20.59 -4.89
C PRO A 281 -23.01 -19.39 -4.67
N VAL A 282 -22.84 -18.70 -3.55
CA VAL A 282 -23.34 -17.33 -3.42
C VAL A 282 -22.29 -16.38 -3.94
N LEU A 283 -22.59 -15.70 -5.05
CA LEU A 283 -21.76 -14.64 -5.58
C LEU A 283 -22.04 -13.33 -4.85
N ARG A 284 -20.98 -12.71 -4.33
CA ARG A 284 -20.98 -11.38 -3.74
C ARG A 284 -20.03 -10.50 -4.52
N THR A 285 -20.47 -9.30 -4.85
CA THR A 285 -19.66 -8.32 -5.58
C THR A 285 -19.39 -7.13 -4.67
N LEU A 286 -18.11 -6.88 -4.39
CA LEU A 286 -17.69 -5.72 -3.62
C LEU A 286 -17.49 -4.53 -4.56
N SER A 287 -18.34 -3.50 -4.40
CA SER A 287 -18.25 -2.26 -5.16
C SER A 287 -17.24 -1.28 -4.56
N LEU A 288 -16.98 -0.18 -5.25
CA LEU A 288 -16.29 0.98 -4.71
C LEU A 288 -17.02 1.57 -3.48
N VAL A 289 -16.27 2.27 -2.63
CA VAL A 289 -16.81 2.91 -1.41
C VAL A 289 -17.54 4.20 -1.78
N ALA A 290 -18.61 4.55 -1.07
CA ALA A 290 -19.28 5.83 -1.25
C ALA A 290 -18.36 6.99 -0.82
N ALA A 291 -18.35 8.09 -1.58
CA ALA A 291 -17.54 9.26 -1.25
C ALA A 291 -17.83 9.78 0.17
N ASP A 292 -19.10 9.76 0.58
CA ASP A 292 -19.56 10.20 1.90
C ASP A 292 -18.87 9.43 3.04
N ALA A 293 -18.69 8.11 2.89
CA ALA A 293 -18.03 7.29 3.92
C ALA A 293 -16.54 7.64 4.10
N ILE A 294 -15.87 8.07 3.03
CA ILE A 294 -14.50 8.58 3.09
C ILE A 294 -14.48 9.99 3.69
N GLY A 295 -15.47 10.83 3.36
CA GLY A 295 -15.68 12.14 3.97
C GLY A 295 -15.89 12.06 5.48
N ASP A 296 -16.68 11.09 5.95
CA ASP A 296 -16.90 10.81 7.37
C ASP A 296 -15.60 10.40 8.06
N LEU A 297 -14.80 9.55 7.43
CA LEU A 297 -13.49 9.13 7.96
C LEU A 297 -12.54 10.33 8.09
N LEU A 298 -12.47 11.20 7.09
CA LEU A 298 -11.64 12.41 7.14
C LEU A 298 -12.15 13.44 8.14
N THR A 299 -13.47 13.50 8.35
CA THR A 299 -14.09 14.39 9.34
C THR A 299 -13.78 13.94 10.77
N LYS A 300 -13.62 12.63 11.02
CA LYS A 300 -13.15 12.14 12.32
C LYS A 300 -11.74 12.64 12.69
N LEU A 301 -10.95 13.11 11.72
CA LEU A 301 -9.61 13.67 11.96
C LEU A 301 -9.64 15.13 12.43
N THR A 302 -10.77 15.84 12.27
CA THR A 302 -10.94 17.20 12.81
C THR A 302 -11.52 17.20 14.21
N ALA A 303 -12.17 16.11 14.62
CA ALA A 303 -12.69 15.95 15.96
C ALA A 303 -11.53 15.65 16.96
N PRO A 304 -11.52 16.27 18.15
CA PRO A 304 -10.60 15.88 19.20
C PRO A 304 -10.88 14.43 19.61
N GLN A 305 -9.87 13.56 19.49
CA GLN A 305 -10.00 12.18 19.95
C GLN A 305 -9.79 12.12 21.46
N THR A 306 -10.79 11.62 22.19
CA THR A 306 -10.68 11.29 23.61
C THR A 306 -10.08 9.90 23.75
N LEU A 307 -8.79 9.86 24.10
CA LEU A 307 -8.10 8.61 24.44
C LEU A 307 -8.25 8.25 25.92
N ASP A 308 -8.48 9.25 26.78
CA ASP A 308 -8.81 9.12 28.20
C ASP A 308 -9.58 10.38 28.64
N ALA A 309 -10.39 10.28 29.71
CA ALA A 309 -11.26 11.34 30.23
C ALA A 309 -10.55 12.69 30.56
N SER A 310 -9.22 12.75 30.49
CA SER A 310 -8.41 13.94 30.80
C SER A 310 -7.43 14.40 29.70
N LYS A 311 -7.36 13.73 28.53
CA LYS A 311 -6.45 14.15 27.43
C LYS A 311 -7.14 14.10 26.07
N GLN A 312 -7.51 15.28 25.57
CA GLN A 312 -7.92 15.47 24.18
C GLN A 312 -6.68 15.52 23.29
N GLN A 313 -6.60 14.62 22.30
CA GLN A 313 -5.54 14.66 21.30
C GLN A 313 -6.04 15.36 20.04
N VAL A 314 -5.35 16.44 19.65
CA VAL A 314 -5.60 17.17 18.39
C VAL A 314 -4.81 16.50 17.27
N ILE A 315 -5.49 16.04 16.22
CA ILE A 315 -4.85 15.43 15.04
C ILE A 315 -4.47 16.49 14.01
N ILE A 316 -5.39 17.40 13.70
CA ILE A 316 -5.17 18.53 12.79
C ILE A 316 -5.29 19.83 13.59
N SER A 317 -4.21 20.60 13.61
CA SER A 317 -4.25 21.95 14.18
C SER A 317 -4.97 22.90 13.23
N HIS A 318 -5.80 23.79 13.77
CA HIS A 318 -6.52 24.83 13.02
C HIS A 318 -7.20 24.33 11.73
N PRO A 319 -8.15 23.38 11.79
CA PRO A 319 -8.74 22.77 10.60
C PRO A 319 -9.46 23.79 9.68
N ASN A 320 -9.98 24.86 10.24
CA ASN A 320 -10.67 25.93 9.49
C ASN A 320 -9.72 26.79 8.66
N ALA A 321 -8.40 26.68 8.84
CA ALA A 321 -7.42 27.49 8.12
C ALA A 321 -7.07 26.96 6.72
N GLY A 322 -7.59 25.81 6.31
CA GLY A 322 -7.34 25.25 4.98
C GLY A 322 -7.77 23.81 4.81
N TRP A 323 -7.73 23.01 5.90
CA TRP A 323 -8.01 21.57 5.84
C TRP A 323 -9.43 21.26 5.33
N ILE A 324 -10.46 21.97 5.78
CA ILE A 324 -11.85 21.67 5.36
C ILE A 324 -11.99 21.78 3.83
N ALA A 325 -11.48 22.87 3.25
CA ALA A 325 -11.55 23.11 1.82
C ALA A 325 -10.66 22.12 1.04
N LEU A 326 -9.47 21.79 1.58
CA LEU A 326 -8.59 20.76 1.01
C LEU A 326 -9.25 19.37 1.02
N ARG A 327 -9.90 18.99 2.11
CA ARG A 327 -10.63 17.73 2.25
C ARG A 327 -11.69 17.60 1.17
N ASP A 328 -12.50 18.62 0.97
CA ASP A 328 -13.60 18.59 0.01
C ASP A 328 -13.07 18.49 -1.44
N LEU A 329 -12.01 19.25 -1.76
CA LEU A 329 -11.33 19.15 -3.06
C LEU A 329 -10.68 17.77 -3.26
N LEU A 330 -10.04 17.22 -2.24
CA LEU A 330 -9.43 15.88 -2.31
C LEU A 330 -10.48 14.79 -2.54
N ILE A 331 -11.63 14.87 -1.87
CA ILE A 331 -12.75 13.94 -2.09
C ILE A 331 -13.24 14.06 -3.53
N GLN A 332 -13.37 15.29 -4.05
CA GLN A 332 -13.75 15.52 -5.44
C GLN A 332 -12.75 14.89 -6.42
N ASP A 333 -11.45 15.07 -6.20
CA ASP A 333 -10.39 14.50 -7.05
C ASP A 333 -10.29 12.96 -6.96
N LEU A 334 -10.61 12.38 -5.80
CA LEU A 334 -10.63 10.92 -5.60
C LEU A 334 -11.88 10.25 -6.16
N THR A 335 -12.96 11.01 -6.31
CA THR A 335 -14.29 10.48 -6.65
C THR A 335 -14.45 10.28 -8.14
N ASN A 336 -14.95 9.10 -8.52
CA ASN A 336 -15.49 8.85 -9.84
C ASN A 336 -16.95 8.40 -9.69
N GLN A 337 -17.90 9.22 -10.16
CA GLN A 337 -19.35 8.97 -10.04
C GLN A 337 -19.84 8.74 -8.60
N GLY A 338 -19.38 9.56 -7.65
CA GLY A 338 -19.76 9.44 -6.22
C GLY A 338 -19.11 8.26 -5.48
N ARG A 339 -18.17 7.57 -6.14
CA ARG A 339 -17.51 6.38 -5.60
C ARG A 339 -16.00 6.53 -5.60
N ILE A 340 -15.35 6.01 -4.58
CA ILE A 340 -13.91 6.10 -4.36
C ILE A 340 -13.31 4.69 -4.30
N LEU A 341 -12.14 4.54 -4.94
CA LEU A 341 -11.33 3.34 -4.82
C LEU A 341 -10.45 3.43 -3.56
N PRO A 342 -10.63 2.54 -2.55
CA PRO A 342 -9.92 2.63 -1.28
C PRO A 342 -8.40 2.69 -1.39
N ILE A 343 -7.78 1.96 -2.33
CA ILE A 343 -6.32 2.03 -2.49
C ILE A 343 -5.86 3.42 -2.95
N HIS A 344 -6.63 4.13 -3.79
CA HIS A 344 -6.29 5.52 -4.16
C HIS A 344 -6.38 6.43 -2.93
N ALA A 345 -7.45 6.30 -2.14
CA ALA A 345 -7.61 7.07 -0.91
C ALA A 345 -6.45 6.83 0.08
N ARG A 346 -6.05 5.56 0.29
CA ARG A 346 -4.91 5.21 1.16
C ARG A 346 -3.61 5.86 0.69
N VAL A 347 -3.31 5.82 -0.60
CA VAL A 347 -2.09 6.43 -1.15
C VAL A 347 -2.14 7.95 -1.04
N ALA A 348 -3.29 8.57 -1.33
CA ALA A 348 -3.49 10.00 -1.17
C ALA A 348 -3.31 10.44 0.30
N PHE A 349 -3.86 9.70 1.26
CA PHE A 349 -3.74 10.03 2.68
C PHE A 349 -2.30 9.91 3.17
N LYS A 350 -1.54 8.93 2.69
CA LYS A 350 -0.10 8.84 2.91
C LYS A 350 0.67 10.00 2.27
N GLY A 351 0.21 10.54 1.15
CA GLY A 351 0.79 11.74 0.57
C GLY A 351 0.51 13.00 1.38
N LEU A 352 -0.68 13.12 2.00
CA LEU A 352 -1.02 14.26 2.86
C LEU A 352 -0.06 14.41 4.05
N THR A 353 0.49 13.31 4.57
CA THR A 353 1.44 13.35 5.68
C THR A 353 2.77 14.02 5.34
N ILE A 354 3.04 14.24 4.04
CA ILE A 354 4.29 14.85 3.55
C ILE A 354 4.14 16.36 3.35
N LEU A 355 2.90 16.86 3.27
CA LEU A 355 2.66 18.28 3.08
C LEU A 355 3.12 19.06 4.31
N SER A 356 3.86 20.15 4.06
CA SER A 356 4.24 21.11 5.11
C SER A 356 3.04 21.85 5.68
N GLU A 357 1.96 21.99 4.89
CA GLU A 357 0.71 22.61 5.28
C GLU A 357 -0.46 21.97 4.52
N LEU A 358 -1.56 21.71 5.25
CA LEU A 358 -2.81 21.17 4.72
C LEU A 358 -3.69 22.29 4.16
N SER A 359 -3.28 22.85 3.02
CA SER A 359 -4.02 23.89 2.30
C SER A 359 -4.20 23.54 0.82
N ILE A 360 -5.20 24.16 0.18
CA ILE A 360 -5.41 24.04 -1.27
C ILE A 360 -4.17 24.53 -2.03
N GLY A 361 -3.55 25.64 -1.60
CA GLY A 361 -2.38 26.19 -2.27
C GLY A 361 -1.21 25.20 -2.34
N THR A 362 -0.87 24.56 -1.22
CA THR A 362 0.19 23.53 -1.20
C THR A 362 -0.17 22.35 -2.09
N TYR A 363 -1.43 21.91 -2.04
CA TYR A 363 -1.93 20.79 -2.84
C TYR A 363 -1.91 21.08 -4.35
N GLU A 364 -2.24 22.29 -4.78
CA GLU A 364 -2.18 22.69 -6.19
C GLU A 364 -0.73 22.83 -6.69
N VAL A 365 0.17 23.39 -5.87
CA VAL A 365 1.59 23.57 -6.22
C VAL A 365 2.26 22.25 -6.54
N ILE A 366 1.94 21.17 -5.82
CA ILE A 366 2.51 19.85 -6.09
C ILE A 366 1.85 19.15 -7.30
N GLY A 367 0.73 19.68 -7.82
CA GLY A 367 -0.01 19.11 -8.94
C GLY A 367 -1.21 18.24 -8.53
N ARG A 368 -1.89 18.58 -7.43
CA ARG A 368 -3.09 17.91 -6.89
C ARG A 368 -2.85 16.42 -6.64
N LEU A 369 -3.85 15.56 -6.88
CA LEU A 369 -3.81 14.13 -6.53
C LEU A 369 -2.61 13.39 -7.12
N GLU A 370 -2.34 13.56 -8.41
CA GLU A 370 -1.18 12.91 -9.07
C GLU A 370 0.15 13.39 -8.48
N GLY A 371 0.22 14.69 -8.15
CA GLY A 371 1.35 15.30 -7.46
C GLY A 371 1.59 14.69 -6.08
N LEU A 372 0.50 14.55 -5.32
CA LEU A 372 0.47 14.01 -3.96
C LEU A 372 0.95 12.55 -3.92
N GLU A 373 0.42 11.72 -4.83
CA GLU A 373 0.83 10.32 -4.98
C GLU A 373 2.31 10.20 -5.35
N ARG A 374 2.78 11.04 -6.29
CA ARG A 374 4.19 11.05 -6.71
C ARG A 374 5.12 11.45 -5.58
N GLU A 375 4.76 12.49 -4.83
CA GLU A 375 5.58 12.98 -3.72
C GLU A 375 5.69 11.93 -2.61
N TYR A 376 4.60 11.18 -2.37
CA TYR A 376 4.61 10.02 -1.49
C TYR A 376 5.59 8.93 -1.92
N ILE A 377 5.56 8.50 -3.18
CA ILE A 377 6.52 7.51 -3.68
C ILE A 377 7.95 8.05 -3.57
N HIS A 378 8.17 9.32 -3.94
CA HIS A 378 9.49 9.94 -3.91
C HIS A 378 10.08 10.03 -2.50
N THR A 379 9.32 10.53 -1.54
CA THR A 379 9.77 10.67 -0.14
C THR A 379 10.01 9.30 0.49
N SER A 380 9.15 8.31 0.21
CA SER A 380 9.34 6.94 0.68
C SER A 380 10.63 6.32 0.12
N MET A 381 10.93 6.53 -1.17
CA MET A 381 12.19 6.10 -1.76
C MET A 381 13.40 6.83 -1.14
N ALA A 382 13.29 8.12 -0.86
CA ALA A 382 14.35 8.91 -0.24
C ALA A 382 14.64 8.45 1.21
N GLN A 383 13.61 8.15 1.99
CA GLN A 383 13.75 7.60 3.34
C GLN A 383 14.42 6.22 3.31
N ALA A 384 13.99 5.33 2.41
CA ALA A 384 14.60 4.02 2.23
C ALA A 384 16.07 4.12 1.76
N ALA A 385 16.36 5.05 0.84
CA ALA A 385 17.72 5.32 0.37
C ALA A 385 18.64 5.75 1.52
N LYS A 386 18.15 6.67 2.38
CA LYS A 386 18.86 7.12 3.57
C LYS A 386 19.10 5.99 4.57
N ALA A 387 18.08 5.18 4.87
CA ALA A 387 18.18 4.06 5.81
C ALA A 387 19.19 2.99 5.36
N ALA A 388 19.21 2.68 4.06
CA ALA A 388 20.11 1.69 3.48
C ALA A 388 21.47 2.24 3.02
N ARG A 389 21.67 3.57 3.06
CA ARG A 389 22.86 4.26 2.53
C ARG A 389 23.13 3.90 1.07
N ILE A 390 22.09 3.97 0.25
CA ILE A 390 22.12 3.77 -1.20
C ILE A 390 21.47 4.97 -1.89
N SER A 391 21.62 5.09 -3.20
CA SER A 391 20.97 6.17 -3.97
C SER A 391 19.47 5.91 -4.16
N ILE A 392 18.69 6.97 -4.38
CA ILE A 392 17.27 6.86 -4.75
C ILE A 392 17.09 6.05 -6.04
N ALA A 393 18.02 6.16 -6.99
CA ALA A 393 18.01 5.36 -8.22
C ALA A 393 18.15 3.85 -7.93
N GLN A 394 18.99 3.48 -6.95
CA GLN A 394 19.13 2.09 -6.51
C GLN A 394 17.86 1.57 -5.83
N VAL A 395 17.22 2.36 -4.96
CA VAL A 395 15.92 1.99 -4.37
C VAL A 395 14.86 1.80 -5.45
N ARG A 396 14.83 2.69 -6.44
CA ARG A 396 13.93 2.57 -7.58
C ARG A 396 14.17 1.26 -8.34
N ASN A 397 15.42 0.90 -8.61
CA ASN A 397 15.75 -0.37 -9.26
C ASN A 397 15.29 -1.58 -8.41
N ILE A 398 15.43 -1.52 -7.07
CA ILE A 398 14.86 -2.52 -6.17
C ILE A 398 13.35 -2.63 -6.38
N LEU A 399 12.60 -1.52 -6.38
CA LEU A 399 11.15 -1.54 -6.59
C LEU A 399 10.77 -2.11 -7.97
N MET A 400 11.52 -1.77 -9.02
CA MET A 400 11.28 -2.30 -10.37
C MET A 400 11.46 -3.82 -10.46
N THR A 401 12.26 -4.44 -9.59
CA THR A 401 12.35 -5.92 -9.54
C THR A 401 11.05 -6.59 -9.07
N MET A 402 10.14 -5.85 -8.43
CA MET A 402 8.82 -6.31 -7.98
C MET A 402 7.69 -5.82 -8.89
N VAL A 403 8.03 -5.26 -10.05
CA VAL A 403 7.07 -4.86 -11.08
C VAL A 403 7.16 -5.82 -12.26
N ASP A 404 6.01 -6.30 -12.72
CA ASP A 404 5.87 -6.96 -13.99
C ASP A 404 5.42 -5.95 -15.06
N GLU A 405 6.28 -5.73 -16.06
CA GLU A 405 6.02 -4.82 -17.19
C GLU A 405 5.60 -5.56 -18.48
N THR A 406 5.43 -6.89 -18.43
CA THR A 406 5.07 -7.69 -19.63
C THR A 406 3.82 -7.18 -20.33
N VAL A 407 2.88 -6.58 -19.57
CA VAL A 407 1.73 -5.86 -20.11
C VAL A 407 1.78 -4.39 -19.65
N PRO A 408 2.21 -3.44 -20.50
CA PRO A 408 2.43 -2.04 -20.12
C PRO A 408 1.20 -1.29 -19.57
N LEU A 409 -0.01 -1.78 -19.87
CA LEU A 409 -1.29 -1.24 -19.38
C LEU A 409 -1.82 -1.95 -18.11
N MET A 410 -1.19 -3.06 -17.71
CA MET A 410 -1.57 -3.87 -16.56
C MET A 410 -0.35 -4.24 -15.74
N ALA A 411 0.44 -3.24 -15.36
CA ALA A 411 1.56 -3.44 -14.45
C ALA A 411 1.09 -4.16 -13.18
N LYS A 412 1.71 -5.30 -12.88
CA LYS A 412 1.39 -6.10 -11.69
C LYS A 412 2.53 -6.06 -10.69
N ALA A 413 2.17 -6.17 -9.43
CA ALA A 413 3.14 -6.55 -8.41
C ALA A 413 3.55 -8.00 -8.65
N LYS A 414 4.85 -8.28 -8.55
CA LYS A 414 5.38 -9.65 -8.55
C LYS A 414 6.25 -9.86 -7.32
N THR A 415 6.30 -11.11 -6.87
CA THR A 415 7.12 -11.49 -5.73
C THR A 415 8.58 -11.63 -6.15
N ALA A 416 9.50 -11.14 -5.33
CA ALA A 416 10.93 -11.27 -5.52
C ALA A 416 11.61 -11.62 -4.19
N SER A 417 12.54 -12.57 -4.22
CA SER A 417 13.33 -12.92 -3.04
C SER A 417 14.46 -11.91 -2.81
N THR A 418 14.83 -11.68 -1.55
CA THR A 418 15.92 -10.76 -1.19
C THR A 418 17.21 -11.05 -1.96
N GLY A 419 17.57 -12.33 -2.10
CA GLY A 419 18.75 -12.77 -2.84
C GLY A 419 18.67 -12.40 -4.33
N ARG A 420 17.53 -12.66 -4.98
CA ARG A 420 17.32 -12.27 -6.39
C ARG A 420 17.41 -10.76 -6.59
N ILE A 421 16.84 -9.97 -5.67
CA ILE A 421 16.91 -8.50 -5.71
C ILE A 421 18.37 -8.05 -5.61
N SER A 422 19.13 -8.58 -4.66
CA SER A 422 20.56 -8.27 -4.47
C SER A 422 21.37 -8.56 -5.74
N THR A 423 21.19 -9.73 -6.35
CA THR A 423 21.88 -10.13 -7.59
C THR A 423 21.54 -9.21 -8.76
N LEU A 424 20.26 -8.92 -8.99
CA LEU A 424 19.81 -8.10 -10.12
C LEU A 424 20.24 -6.63 -9.97
N THR A 425 20.23 -6.10 -8.75
CA THR A 425 20.57 -4.70 -8.48
C THR A 425 22.05 -4.47 -8.21
N LYS A 426 22.84 -5.55 -8.01
CA LYS A 426 24.24 -5.50 -7.60
C LYS A 426 24.44 -4.72 -6.29
N ILE A 427 23.49 -4.84 -5.36
CA ILE A 427 23.53 -4.19 -4.05
C ILE A 427 23.74 -5.26 -2.97
N ASP A 428 24.59 -4.97 -1.99
CA ASP A 428 24.81 -5.84 -0.83
C ASP A 428 23.48 -6.21 -0.13
N LEU A 429 23.35 -7.48 0.25
CA LEU A 429 22.12 -8.07 0.79
C LEU A 429 21.65 -7.34 2.04
N LYS A 430 22.57 -6.93 2.95
CA LYS A 430 22.22 -6.18 4.17
C LYS A 430 21.68 -4.78 3.87
N ARG A 431 22.09 -4.16 2.76
CA ARG A 431 21.56 -2.85 2.33
C ARG A 431 20.20 -3.02 1.68
N VAL A 432 20.02 -4.05 0.86
CA VAL A 432 18.72 -4.40 0.27
C VAL A 432 17.69 -4.66 1.38
N GLN A 433 18.02 -5.47 2.38
CA GLN A 433 17.12 -5.73 3.52
C GLN A 433 16.74 -4.45 4.25
N ARG A 434 17.71 -3.58 4.56
CA ARG A 434 17.42 -2.28 5.21
C ARG A 434 16.50 -1.40 4.37
N ALA A 435 16.70 -1.37 3.04
CA ALA A 435 15.84 -0.62 2.14
C ALA A 435 14.41 -1.19 2.15
N LEU A 436 14.27 -2.52 2.06
CA LEU A 436 12.98 -3.21 2.05
C LEU A 436 12.23 -3.04 3.38
N LEU A 437 12.92 -3.07 4.52
CA LEU A 437 12.32 -2.78 5.82
C LEU A 437 11.76 -1.34 5.90
N ALA A 438 12.52 -0.34 5.43
CA ALA A 438 12.04 1.04 5.37
C ALA A 438 10.88 1.22 4.37
N LEU A 439 10.92 0.51 3.24
CA LEU A 439 9.81 0.49 2.27
C LEU A 439 8.56 -0.22 2.81
N THR A 440 8.73 -1.15 3.75
CA THR A 440 7.62 -1.82 4.45
C THR A 440 6.98 -0.87 5.44
N GLN A 441 7.77 -0.12 6.21
CA GLN A 441 7.28 0.90 7.13
C GLN A 441 6.50 2.03 6.42
N SER A 442 6.92 2.41 5.20
CA SER A 442 6.17 3.37 4.40
C SER A 442 4.89 2.77 3.80
N GLY A 443 4.76 1.44 3.70
CA GLY A 443 3.61 0.76 3.13
C GLY A 443 3.67 0.58 1.61
N LEU A 444 4.86 0.70 1.00
CA LEU A 444 5.07 0.42 -0.43
C LEU A 444 5.27 -1.07 -0.72
N VAL A 445 5.94 -1.76 0.18
CA VAL A 445 6.31 -3.17 0.06
C VAL A 445 5.71 -3.94 1.22
N ARG A 446 5.40 -5.22 1.01
CA ARG A 446 5.04 -6.17 2.06
C ARG A 446 5.93 -7.40 1.96
N SER A 447 6.25 -7.99 3.11
CA SER A 447 6.86 -9.33 3.18
C SER A 447 5.78 -10.40 3.00
N GLY A 448 6.09 -11.46 2.26
CA GLY A 448 5.28 -12.68 2.25
C GLY A 448 5.41 -13.46 3.56
N LEU A 449 4.53 -14.45 3.76
CA LEU A 449 4.63 -15.40 4.87
C LEU A 449 6.01 -16.07 4.86
N LEU A 450 6.72 -15.94 5.98
CA LEU A 450 7.97 -16.65 6.23
C LEU A 450 7.65 -18.13 6.31
N ASP A 451 8.32 -18.93 5.50
CA ASP A 451 8.35 -20.38 5.70
C ASP A 451 9.13 -20.65 7.00
N PRO A 452 8.49 -21.23 8.03
CA PRO A 452 9.12 -21.50 9.33
C PRO A 452 10.37 -22.39 9.22
N GLN A 453 10.45 -23.22 8.17
CA GLN A 453 11.59 -24.10 7.95
C GLN A 453 12.74 -23.41 7.20
N THR A 454 12.45 -22.37 6.42
CA THR A 454 13.44 -21.65 5.60
C THR A 454 13.55 -20.17 5.96
N GLU A 455 13.61 -19.83 7.25
CA GLU A 455 13.74 -18.48 7.88
C GLU A 455 14.65 -17.46 7.14
N SER A 456 15.49 -17.91 6.22
CA SER A 456 16.42 -17.14 5.38
C SER A 456 15.87 -16.57 4.06
N GLN A 457 14.69 -16.99 3.55
CA GLN A 457 14.15 -16.50 2.27
C GLN A 457 12.92 -15.60 2.42
N CYS A 458 13.12 -14.37 2.92
CA CYS A 458 12.07 -13.35 2.84
C CYS A 458 11.73 -13.06 1.37
N SER A 459 10.49 -13.38 1.00
CA SER A 459 9.88 -12.98 -0.27
C SER A 459 9.21 -11.61 -0.10
N TRP A 460 9.35 -10.75 -1.09
CA TRP A 460 8.86 -9.36 -1.05
C TRP A 460 8.00 -9.08 -2.27
N THR A 461 6.94 -8.31 -2.07
CA THR A 461 6.07 -7.86 -3.16
C THR A 461 5.57 -6.45 -2.87
N LEU A 462 5.16 -5.72 -3.91
CA LEU A 462 4.49 -4.43 -3.69
C LEU A 462 3.17 -4.66 -2.94
N HIS A 463 2.80 -3.71 -2.09
CA HIS A 463 1.57 -3.83 -1.30
C HIS A 463 0.31 -3.95 -2.18
N HIS A 464 0.33 -3.36 -3.37
CA HIS A 464 -0.78 -3.44 -4.33
C HIS A 464 -0.31 -3.16 -5.77
N ASP A 465 -0.98 -3.77 -6.76
CA ASP A 465 -0.72 -3.54 -8.20
C ASP A 465 -0.82 -2.07 -8.62
N TYR A 466 -1.67 -1.32 -7.92
CA TYR A 466 -1.81 0.12 -8.13
C TYR A 466 -0.47 0.87 -7.95
N LEU A 467 0.34 0.45 -6.97
CA LEU A 467 1.67 1.02 -6.74
C LEU A 467 2.64 0.69 -7.88
N ALA A 468 2.48 -0.47 -8.53
CA ALA A 468 3.32 -0.84 -9.68
C ALA A 468 3.20 0.21 -10.79
N ARG A 469 1.98 0.67 -11.08
CA ARG A 469 1.74 1.75 -12.05
C ARG A 469 2.40 3.06 -11.65
N LEU A 470 2.28 3.46 -10.38
CA LEU A 470 2.92 4.69 -9.87
C LEU A 470 4.44 4.63 -9.91
N ILE A 471 5.02 3.48 -9.56
CA ILE A 471 6.47 3.24 -9.62
C ILE A 471 6.96 3.32 -11.07
N ILE A 472 6.26 2.71 -12.03
CA ILE A 472 6.59 2.83 -13.45
C ILE A 472 6.53 4.28 -13.89
N THR A 473 5.45 5.01 -13.60
CA THR A 473 5.31 6.43 -13.99
C THR A 473 6.45 7.27 -13.42
N THR A 474 6.82 7.04 -12.16
CA THR A 474 7.94 7.72 -11.51
C THR A 474 9.28 7.37 -12.15
N HIS A 475 9.49 6.10 -12.49
CA HIS A 475 10.67 5.64 -13.22
C HIS A 475 10.78 6.26 -14.62
N ARG A 476 9.68 6.31 -15.37
CA ARG A 476 9.62 6.93 -16.69
C ARG A 476 9.90 8.43 -16.62
N TYR A 477 9.38 9.12 -15.62
CA TYR A 477 9.62 10.55 -15.41
C TYR A 477 11.09 10.83 -15.10
N ALA A 478 11.70 10.05 -14.21
CA ALA A 478 13.11 10.20 -13.87
C ALA A 478 14.05 9.87 -15.04
N ALA A 479 13.65 8.94 -15.93
CA ALA A 479 14.39 8.60 -17.14
C ALA A 479 14.04 9.49 -18.35
N ARG A 480 13.17 10.50 -18.21
CA ARG A 480 12.66 11.32 -19.33
C ARG A 480 13.77 11.97 -20.13
N TRP A 481 14.76 12.57 -19.47
CA TRP A 481 15.86 13.23 -20.14
C TRP A 481 16.81 12.25 -20.83
N GLN A 482 17.12 11.12 -20.20
CA GLN A 482 17.93 10.08 -20.84
C GLN A 482 17.23 9.51 -22.09
N ARG A 483 15.93 9.26 -22.02
CA ARG A 483 15.14 8.78 -23.17
C ARG A 483 15.03 9.83 -24.26
N PHE A 484 14.85 11.11 -23.90
CA PHE A 484 14.83 12.21 -24.85
C PHE A 484 16.19 12.35 -25.56
N LEU A 485 17.29 12.26 -24.82
CA LEU A 485 18.65 12.29 -25.36
C LEU A 485 18.93 11.08 -26.26
N GLN A 486 18.51 9.88 -25.87
CA GLN A 486 18.63 8.66 -26.70
C GLN A 486 17.78 8.74 -27.97
N ALA A 487 16.54 9.22 -27.86
CA ALA A 487 15.69 9.43 -29.03
C ALA A 487 16.32 10.43 -30.00
N ARG A 488 16.85 11.55 -29.49
CA ARG A 488 17.56 12.53 -30.31
C ARG A 488 18.86 11.99 -30.89
N SER A 489 19.65 11.22 -30.14
CA SER A 489 20.87 10.61 -30.70
C SER A 489 20.54 9.66 -31.84
N HIS A 490 19.48 8.84 -31.71
CA HIS A 490 19.03 7.98 -32.81
C HIS A 490 18.57 8.78 -34.04
N THR A 491 17.89 9.92 -33.86
CA THR A 491 17.52 10.81 -34.98
C THR A 491 18.74 11.47 -35.63
N PHE A 492 19.79 11.78 -34.86
CA PHE A 492 21.02 12.39 -35.38
C PHE A 492 21.91 11.41 -36.17
N TYR A 493 21.83 10.10 -35.92
CA TYR A 493 22.59 9.07 -36.65
C TYR A 493 21.80 8.40 -37.79
N THR A 494 20.55 8.82 -38.03
CA THR A 494 19.70 8.32 -39.13
C THR A 494 19.44 9.36 -40.22
N VAL A 495 20.15 10.49 -40.17
CA VAL A 495 20.34 11.47 -41.26
C VAL A 495 21.79 11.39 -41.70
#